data_AF-A0A7W5PAT4-F1
#
_entry.id   AF-A0A7W5PAT4-F1
#
_cell.length_a   1.000
_cell.length_b   1.000
_cell.length_c   1.000
_cell.angle_alpha   90.00
_cell.angle_beta   90.00
_cell.angle_gamma   90.00
#
_symmetry.space_group_name_H-M   'P 1'
#
loop_
_entity.id
_entity.type
_entity.pdbx_description
1 polymer ?
#
loop_
_entity_poly.entity_id
_entity_poly.type
_entity_poly.pdbx_seq_one_letter_code
_entity_poly.pdbx_strand_id
1 'polypeptide(L)'
;MAASPVGTPVHYPWYRKEDTDAFFALFQNNIANFVIIAITMLGMGFPASIVFGQVLPGAAVAVMVGNFYYAWSAARLARKENRADVTALSYGISTPVMFVFLFGVLLPAKQLTGDADLAWKVAVAACFISGAIEAAISLIGRWVQYHLPRAAMLGAVAGVALTFIAGEMLFKTLPHCQASWSLSGC
;
A
#
# COMPACT_ATOMS: atom_id res chain seq x y z
N MET A 1 -32.76 -5.64 -13.17
CA MET A 1 -33.05 -4.37 -12.49
C MET A 1 -34.33 -4.55 -11.70
N ALA A 2 -34.24 -4.89 -10.42
CA ALA A 2 -35.37 -4.82 -9.49
C ALA A 2 -35.19 -3.53 -8.70
N ALA A 3 -36.18 -2.64 -8.76
CA ALA A 3 -36.22 -1.43 -7.96
C ALA A 3 -36.33 -1.83 -6.47
N SER A 4 -35.39 -1.39 -5.64
CA SER A 4 -35.50 -1.56 -4.18
C SER A 4 -36.72 -0.77 -3.67
N PRO A 5 -37.53 -1.36 -2.77
CA PRO A 5 -38.73 -0.71 -2.26
C PRO A 5 -38.35 0.53 -1.43
N VAL A 6 -39.11 1.60 -1.62
CA VAL A 6 -39.10 2.77 -0.73
C VAL A 6 -39.65 2.32 0.62
N GLY A 7 -38.79 2.20 1.65
CA GLY A 7 -39.27 1.82 2.98
C GLY A 7 -38.17 1.66 4.03
N THR A 8 -38.20 2.54 5.03
CA THR A 8 -37.41 2.58 6.29
C THR A 8 -35.99 3.15 6.18
N PRO A 9 -35.59 4.14 7.00
CA PRO A 9 -34.21 4.63 7.04
C PRO A 9 -33.27 3.46 7.38
N VAL A 10 -32.38 3.13 6.46
CA VAL A 10 -31.43 2.04 6.64
C VAL A 10 -30.43 2.43 7.73
N HIS A 11 -30.48 1.73 8.86
CA HIS A 11 -29.52 1.92 9.94
C HIS A 11 -28.18 1.29 9.56
N TYR A 12 -27.20 2.14 9.28
CA TYR A 12 -25.82 1.70 9.03
C TYR A 12 -25.12 1.40 10.36
N PRO A 13 -24.78 0.13 10.66
CA PRO A 13 -24.01 -0.19 11.85
C PRO A 13 -22.58 0.27 11.68
N TRP A 14 -22.10 1.14 12.56
CA TRP A 14 -20.72 1.63 12.55
C TRP A 14 -19.69 0.59 12.99
N TYR A 15 -20.16 -0.50 13.60
CA TYR A 15 -19.33 -1.59 14.07
C TYR A 15 -20.07 -2.92 13.92
N ARG A 16 -19.38 -3.87 13.31
CA ARG A 16 -19.75 -5.25 13.11
C ARG A 16 -18.71 -6.13 13.82
N LYS A 17 -19.09 -7.32 14.28
CA LYS A 17 -18.14 -8.21 14.98
C LYS A 17 -16.99 -8.59 14.06
N GLU A 18 -17.28 -8.72 12.77
CA GLU A 18 -16.38 -9.01 11.68
C GLU A 18 -15.29 -7.92 11.50
N ASP A 19 -15.54 -6.68 11.94
CA ASP A 19 -14.55 -5.59 11.84
C ASP A 19 -13.32 -5.83 12.74
N THR A 20 -13.46 -6.64 13.79
CA THR A 20 -12.30 -7.01 14.64
C THR A 20 -11.30 -7.89 13.92
N ASP A 21 -11.77 -8.85 13.13
CA ASP A 21 -10.91 -9.71 12.33
C ASP A 21 -10.21 -8.88 11.23
N ALA A 22 -10.96 -8.01 10.57
CA ALA A 22 -10.41 -7.05 9.60
C ALA A 22 -9.36 -6.12 10.22
N PHE A 23 -9.57 -5.66 11.46
CA PHE A 23 -8.60 -4.85 12.19
C PHE A 23 -7.30 -5.62 12.44
N PHE A 24 -7.36 -6.84 12.96
CA PHE A 24 -6.16 -7.63 13.24
C PHE A 24 -5.40 -8.01 11.97
N ALA A 25 -6.12 -8.35 10.89
CA ALA A 25 -5.52 -8.60 9.58
C ALA A 25 -4.76 -7.35 9.06
N LEU A 26 -5.38 -6.17 9.14
CA LEU A 26 -4.77 -4.90 8.73
C LEU A 26 -3.58 -4.52 9.63
N PHE A 27 -3.72 -4.73 10.94
CA PHE A 27 -2.69 -4.45 11.93
C PHE A 27 -1.44 -5.30 11.69
N GLN A 28 -1.60 -6.61 11.50
CA GLN A 28 -0.50 -7.51 11.18
C GLN A 28 0.20 -7.11 9.87
N ASN A 29 -0.58 -6.79 8.83
CA ASN A 29 -0.02 -6.32 7.55
C ASN A 29 0.82 -5.04 7.72
N ASN A 30 0.32 -4.06 8.47
CA ASN A 30 1.04 -2.81 8.68
C ASN A 30 2.28 -2.97 9.57
N ILE A 31 2.24 -3.83 10.60
CA ILE A 31 3.44 -4.17 11.39
C ILE A 31 4.53 -4.77 10.49
N ALA A 32 4.18 -5.75 9.66
CA ALA A 32 5.14 -6.38 8.75
C ALA A 32 5.80 -5.33 7.84
N ASN A 33 5.01 -4.43 7.25
CA ASN A 33 5.54 -3.36 6.42
C ASN A 33 6.43 -2.37 7.20
N PHE A 34 6.04 -1.97 8.42
CA PHE A 34 6.88 -1.12 9.26
C PHE A 34 8.22 -1.75 9.61
N VAL A 35 8.23 -3.05 9.94
CA VAL A 35 9.46 -3.81 10.22
C VAL A 35 10.34 -3.88 8.98
N ILE A 36 9.78 -4.15 7.80
CA ILE A 36 10.53 -4.18 6.54
C ILE A 36 11.15 -2.82 6.25
N ILE A 37 10.40 -1.72 6.40
CA ILE A 37 10.92 -0.36 6.22
C ILE A 37 12.08 -0.11 7.19
N ALA A 38 11.89 -0.43 8.47
CA ALA A 38 12.90 -0.19 9.50
C ALA A 38 14.20 -0.96 9.23
N ILE A 39 14.12 -2.26 9.00
CA ILE A 39 15.31 -3.10 8.73
C ILE A 39 15.99 -2.67 7.44
N THR A 40 15.22 -2.34 6.41
CA THR A 40 15.75 -1.94 5.11
C THR A 40 16.47 -0.59 5.19
N MET A 41 15.91 0.40 5.89
CA MET A 41 16.56 1.69 6.10
C MET A 41 17.79 1.59 7.00
N LEU A 42 17.73 0.80 8.07
CA LEU A 42 18.88 0.55 8.94
C LEU A 42 20.00 -0.20 8.18
N GLY A 43 19.65 -1.18 7.35
CA GLY A 43 20.59 -1.91 6.49
C GLY A 43 21.22 -1.04 5.41
N MET A 44 20.51 0.00 4.93
CA MET A 44 21.09 1.04 4.08
C MET A 44 21.99 2.02 4.84
N GLY A 45 22.06 1.97 6.17
CA GLY A 45 22.86 2.84 7.03
C GLY A 45 22.20 4.19 7.36
N PHE A 46 20.86 4.26 7.39
CA PHE A 46 20.17 5.41 7.97
C PHE A 46 20.25 5.37 9.50
N PRO A 47 20.39 6.51 10.19
CA PRO A 47 20.42 6.55 11.63
C PRO A 47 19.05 6.17 12.23
N ALA A 48 19.07 5.42 13.32
CA ALA A 48 17.87 4.97 14.02
C ALA A 48 16.97 6.13 14.49
N SER A 49 17.55 7.30 14.79
CA SER A 49 16.81 8.51 15.17
C SER A 49 15.83 8.97 14.08
N ILE A 50 16.21 8.90 12.81
CA ILE A 50 15.32 9.26 11.69
C ILE A 50 14.27 8.18 11.48
N VAL A 51 14.69 6.91 11.45
CA VAL A 51 13.80 5.77 11.19
C VAL A 51 12.69 5.67 12.24
N PHE A 52 13.04 5.61 13.52
CA PHE A 52 12.07 5.46 14.60
C PHE A 52 11.45 6.79 15.05
N GLY A 53 12.14 7.91 14.85
CA GLY A 53 11.65 9.22 15.29
C GLY A 53 10.76 9.93 14.28
N GLN A 54 10.95 9.69 12.98
CA GLN A 54 10.25 10.44 11.92
C GLN A 54 9.51 9.51 10.95
N VAL A 55 10.18 8.48 10.42
CA VAL A 55 9.59 7.64 9.36
C VAL A 55 8.43 6.80 9.87
N LEU A 56 8.66 5.98 10.90
CA LEU A 56 7.62 5.09 11.43
C LEU A 56 6.44 5.87 12.05
N PRO A 57 6.64 6.92 12.87
CA PRO A 57 5.53 7.70 13.38
C PRO A 57 4.75 8.41 12.27
N GLY A 58 5.44 8.96 11.26
CA GLY A 58 4.79 9.59 10.11
C GLY A 58 3.93 8.61 9.31
N ALA A 59 4.46 7.41 9.06
CA ALA A 59 3.73 6.36 8.37
C ALA A 59 2.53 5.85 9.19
N ALA A 60 2.67 5.70 10.51
CA ALA A 60 1.57 5.32 11.40
C ALA A 60 0.43 6.35 11.39
N VAL A 61 0.75 7.65 11.46
CA VAL A 61 -0.23 8.73 11.37
C VAL A 61 -0.93 8.71 10.00
N ALA A 62 -0.19 8.52 8.91
CA ALA A 62 -0.77 8.42 7.57
C ALA A 62 -1.77 7.26 7.46
N VAL A 63 -1.41 6.08 7.98
CA VAL A 63 -2.30 4.92 8.01
C VAL A 63 -3.57 5.19 8.83
N MET A 64 -3.42 5.78 10.02
CA MET A 64 -4.56 6.13 10.86
C MET A 64 -5.51 7.10 10.16
N VAL A 65 -5.00 8.21 9.63
CA VAL A 65 -5.79 9.24 8.95
C VAL A 65 -6.51 8.65 7.71
N GLY A 66 -5.82 7.81 6.94
CA GLY A 66 -6.42 7.14 5.77
C GLY A 66 -7.60 6.23 6.14
N ASN A 67 -7.48 5.45 7.22
CA ASN A 67 -8.57 4.59 7.68
C ASN A 67 -9.76 5.40 8.21
N PHE A 68 -9.53 6.50 8.95
CA PHE A 68 -10.62 7.39 9.37
C PHE A 68 -11.32 8.03 8.17
N TYR A 69 -10.57 8.45 7.16
CA TYR A 69 -11.13 9.03 5.94
C TYR A 69 -11.99 8.01 5.17
N TYR A 70 -11.54 6.76 5.05
CA TYR A 70 -12.33 5.70 4.41
C TYR A 70 -13.56 5.28 5.21
N ALA A 71 -13.47 5.22 6.54
CA ALA A 71 -14.64 4.98 7.39
C ALA A 71 -15.69 6.09 7.22
N TRP A 72 -15.26 7.37 7.21
CA TRP A 72 -16.16 8.49 6.95
C TRP A 72 -16.77 8.45 5.54
N SER A 73 -15.97 8.12 4.52
CA SER A 73 -16.42 8.01 3.13
C SER A 73 -17.44 6.89 2.94
N ALA A 74 -17.25 5.75 3.61
CA ALA A 74 -18.19 4.64 3.63
C ALA A 74 -19.53 5.05 4.28
N ALA A 75 -19.49 5.71 5.44
CA ALA A 75 -20.70 6.21 6.11
C ALA A 75 -21.44 7.26 5.26
N ARG A 76 -20.73 8.15 4.57
CA ARG A 76 -21.31 9.12 3.63
C ARG A 76 -21.98 8.43 2.44
N LEU A 77 -21.36 7.39 1.89
CA LEU A 77 -21.90 6.63 0.76
C LEU A 77 -23.13 5.80 1.16
N ALA A 78 -23.09 5.14 2.32
CA ALA A 78 -24.21 4.38 2.86
C ALA A 78 -25.48 5.24 3.01
N ARG A 79 -25.33 6.47 3.49
CA ARG A 79 -26.43 7.44 3.60
C ARG A 79 -26.93 7.92 2.24
N LYS A 80 -26.03 8.12 1.27
CA LYS A 80 -26.39 8.60 -0.07
C LYS A 80 -27.17 7.55 -0.87
N GLU A 81 -26.73 6.29 -0.82
CA GLU A 81 -27.33 5.18 -1.58
C GLU A 81 -28.43 4.47 -0.80
N ASN A 82 -28.69 4.88 0.46
CA ASN A 82 -29.64 4.26 1.38
C ASN A 82 -29.45 2.74 1.48
N ARG A 83 -28.20 2.32 1.72
CA ARG A 83 -27.73 0.94 1.69
C ARG A 83 -26.90 0.61 2.94
N ALA A 84 -27.11 -0.57 3.51
CA ALA A 84 -26.39 -1.07 4.70
C ALA A 84 -25.20 -1.98 4.36
N ASP A 85 -25.02 -2.35 3.09
CA ASP A 85 -23.98 -3.26 2.60
C ASP A 85 -22.72 -2.53 2.12
N VAL A 86 -22.48 -1.34 2.64
CA VAL A 86 -21.28 -0.54 2.32
C VAL A 86 -20.18 -0.83 3.35
N THR A 87 -19.03 -1.29 2.87
CA THR A 87 -17.87 -1.56 3.75
C THR A 87 -16.76 -0.57 3.44
N ALA A 88 -16.10 -0.07 4.49
CA ALA A 88 -14.91 0.74 4.32
C ALA A 88 -13.76 -0.12 3.78
N LEU A 89 -13.04 0.40 2.78
CA LEU A 89 -11.80 -0.23 2.35
C LEU A 89 -10.75 -0.04 3.46
N SER A 90 -9.94 -1.06 3.73
CA SER A 90 -8.81 -0.94 4.65
C SER A 90 -7.67 -0.15 3.98
N TYR A 91 -7.12 0.82 4.70
CA TYR A 91 -5.97 1.59 4.23
C TYR A 91 -4.69 1.10 4.93
N GLY A 92 -3.69 0.74 4.14
CA GLY A 92 -2.40 0.26 4.63
C GLY A 92 -1.29 0.57 3.63
N ILE A 93 -0.06 0.27 4.02
CA ILE A 93 1.09 0.48 3.14
C ILE A 93 1.08 -0.59 2.04
N SER A 94 1.12 -0.14 0.78
CA SER A 94 1.23 -1.01 -0.38
C SER A 94 2.67 -1.48 -0.53
N THR A 95 2.92 -2.78 -0.34
CA THR A 95 4.26 -3.38 -0.41
C THR A 95 4.98 -3.13 -1.74
N PRO A 96 4.34 -3.24 -2.93
CA PRO A 96 4.97 -2.91 -4.20
C PRO A 96 5.47 -1.46 -4.27
N VAL A 97 4.62 -0.51 -3.89
CA VAL A 97 4.93 0.92 -3.93
C VAL A 97 6.03 1.24 -2.91
N MET A 98 5.93 0.68 -1.72
CA MET A 98 6.95 0.80 -0.67
C MET A 98 8.34 0.38 -1.18
N PHE A 99 8.46 -0.74 -1.89
CA PHE A 99 9.73 -1.18 -2.45
C PHE A 99 10.27 -0.24 -3.53
N VAL A 100 9.40 0.30 -4.39
CA VAL A 100 9.77 1.31 -5.40
C VAL A 100 10.32 2.57 -4.72
N PHE A 101 9.71 3.04 -3.64
CA PHE A 101 10.22 4.21 -2.92
C PHE A 101 11.51 3.92 -2.14
N LEU A 102 11.62 2.77 -1.47
CA LEU A 102 12.82 2.41 -0.72
C LEU A 102 14.05 2.23 -1.63
N PHE A 103 13.92 1.45 -2.70
CA PHE A 103 15.06 1.12 -3.55
C PHE A 103 15.20 2.01 -4.78
N GLY A 104 14.09 2.56 -5.30
CA GLY A 104 14.08 3.40 -6.48
C GLY A 104 14.24 4.89 -6.20
N VAL A 105 13.92 5.36 -4.99
CA VAL A 105 14.04 6.79 -4.63
C VAL A 105 15.02 6.98 -3.47
N LEU A 106 14.79 6.33 -2.34
CA LEU A 106 15.54 6.57 -1.12
C LEU A 106 17.01 6.12 -1.23
N LEU A 107 17.26 4.92 -1.75
CA LEU A 107 18.61 4.41 -1.98
C LEU A 107 19.45 5.29 -2.93
N PRO A 108 18.99 5.62 -4.16
CA PRO A 108 19.77 6.50 -5.05
C PRO A 108 19.88 7.92 -4.49
N ALA A 109 18.85 8.44 -3.81
CA ALA A 109 18.95 9.73 -3.14
C ALA A 109 20.06 9.75 -2.09
N LYS A 110 20.20 8.68 -1.30
CA LYS A 110 21.29 8.54 -0.32
C LYS A 110 22.66 8.47 -1.01
N GLN A 111 22.78 7.69 -2.09
CA GLN A 111 24.05 7.56 -2.81
C GLN A 111 24.50 8.88 -3.46
N LEU A 112 23.55 9.68 -3.96
CA LEU A 112 23.84 10.97 -4.60
C LEU A 112 24.15 12.08 -3.59
N THR A 113 23.44 12.13 -2.46
CA THR A 113 23.60 13.20 -1.47
C THR A 113 24.68 12.91 -0.43
N GLY A 114 24.94 11.64 -0.12
CA GLY A 114 25.85 11.24 0.95
C GLY A 114 25.34 11.54 2.37
N ASP A 115 24.16 12.16 2.50
CA ASP A 115 23.57 12.61 3.76
C ASP A 115 22.19 11.96 3.95
N ALA A 116 22.00 11.31 5.11
CA ALA A 116 20.77 10.62 5.45
C ALA A 116 19.59 11.59 5.67
N ASP A 117 19.83 12.78 6.21
CA ASP A 117 18.77 13.76 6.47
C ASP A 117 18.23 14.36 5.18
N LEU A 118 19.12 14.67 4.23
CA LEU A 118 18.72 15.16 2.90
C LEU A 118 18.01 14.06 2.10
N ALA A 119 18.53 12.83 2.10
CA ALA A 119 17.91 11.71 1.41
C ALA A 119 16.48 11.43 1.90
N TRP A 120 16.25 11.49 3.21
CA TRP A 120 14.91 11.36 3.79
C TRP A 120 13.97 12.48 3.33
N LYS A 121 14.42 13.75 3.37
CA LYS A 121 13.61 14.89 2.91
C LYS A 121 13.23 14.78 1.44
N VAL A 122 14.16 14.33 0.59
CA VAL A 122 13.91 14.07 -0.83
C VAL A 122 12.87 12.97 -1.00
N ALA A 123 12.97 11.87 -0.25
CA ALA A 123 11.99 10.80 -0.30
C ALA A 123 10.59 11.26 0.14
N VAL A 124 10.48 12.05 1.20
CA VAL A 124 9.19 12.63 1.64
C VAL A 124 8.61 13.57 0.59
N ALA A 125 9.43 14.41 -0.03
CA ALA A 125 9.00 15.28 -1.12
C ALA A 125 8.50 14.48 -2.32
N ALA A 126 9.20 13.41 -2.70
CA ALA A 126 8.78 12.50 -3.76
C ALA A 126 7.44 11.82 -3.43
N CYS A 127 7.25 11.35 -2.19
CA CYS A 127 5.97 10.79 -1.73
C CYS A 127 4.84 11.81 -1.83
N PHE A 128 5.08 13.06 -1.43
CA PHE A 128 4.09 14.13 -1.49
C PHE A 128 3.70 14.47 -2.94
N ILE A 129 4.69 14.57 -3.84
CA ILE A 129 4.46 14.82 -5.27
C ILE A 129 3.67 13.65 -5.88
N SER A 130 4.02 12.40 -5.57
CA SER A 130 3.28 11.22 -6.03
C SER A 130 1.82 11.28 -5.59
N GLY A 131 1.55 11.60 -4.32
CA GLY A 131 0.19 11.76 -3.81
C GLY A 131 -0.58 12.90 -4.50
N ALA A 132 0.08 14.01 -4.82
CA ALA A 132 -0.53 15.10 -5.57
C ALA A 132 -0.88 14.69 -7.00
N ILE A 133 -0.01 13.93 -7.66
CA ILE A 133 -0.25 13.38 -9.00
C ILE A 133 -1.42 12.40 -8.96
N GLU A 134 -1.47 11.49 -7.99
CA GLU A 134 -2.58 10.55 -7.81
C GLU A 134 -3.91 11.27 -7.56
N ALA A 135 -3.90 12.32 -6.74
CA ALA A 135 -5.08 13.15 -6.51
C ALA A 135 -5.56 13.84 -7.79
N ALA A 136 -4.64 14.35 -8.63
CA ALA A 136 -4.98 14.94 -9.92
C ALA A 136 -5.55 13.91 -10.90
N ILE A 137 -4.94 12.72 -10.99
CA ILE A 137 -5.38 11.63 -11.87
C ILE A 137 -6.73 11.06 -11.41
N SER A 138 -7.01 11.06 -10.10
CA SER A 138 -8.26 10.57 -9.52
C SER A 138 -9.50 11.25 -10.12
N LEU A 139 -9.39 12.50 -10.58
CA LEU A 139 -10.46 13.22 -11.27
C LEU A 139 -10.91 12.52 -12.57
N ILE A 140 -9.98 11.89 -13.27
CA ILE A 140 -10.23 11.15 -14.52
C ILE A 140 -10.56 9.67 -14.22
N GLY A 141 -10.32 9.21 -12.98
CA GLY A 141 -10.49 7.81 -12.58
C GLY A 141 -11.87 7.22 -12.90
N ARG A 142 -12.95 7.99 -12.69
CA ARG A 142 -14.31 7.52 -13.01
C ARG A 142 -14.52 7.33 -14.52
N TRP A 143 -13.93 8.18 -15.36
CA TRP A 143 -14.01 8.05 -16.82
C TRP A 143 -13.27 6.79 -17.29
N VAL A 144 -12.09 6.54 -16.72
CA VAL A 144 -11.28 5.34 -17.01
C VAL A 144 -12.03 4.06 -16.62
N GLN A 145 -12.64 4.02 -15.44
CA GLN A 145 -13.43 2.88 -14.97
C GLN A 145 -14.64 2.57 -15.86
N TYR A 146 -15.19 3.57 -16.57
CA TYR A 146 -16.33 3.37 -17.46
C TYR A 146 -15.93 2.84 -18.84
N HIS A 147 -14.73 3.19 -19.32
CA HIS A 147 -14.25 2.81 -20.66
C HIS A 147 -13.38 1.55 -20.67
N LEU A 148 -12.73 1.21 -19.55
CA LEU A 148 -11.89 0.01 -19.48
C LEU A 148 -12.71 -1.25 -19.11
N PRO A 149 -12.52 -2.37 -19.81
CA PRO A 149 -13.12 -3.63 -19.41
C PRO A 149 -12.49 -4.13 -18.10
N ARG A 150 -13.29 -4.75 -17.24
CA ARG A 150 -12.83 -5.29 -15.93
C ARG A 150 -11.62 -6.22 -16.06
N ALA A 151 -11.52 -6.96 -17.16
CA ALA A 151 -10.38 -7.83 -17.45
C ALA A 151 -9.05 -7.05 -17.52
N ALA A 152 -9.03 -5.83 -18.06
CA ALA A 152 -7.83 -5.01 -18.13
C ALA A 152 -7.37 -4.55 -16.74
N MET A 153 -8.33 -4.19 -15.87
CA MET A 153 -8.01 -3.78 -14.49
C MET A 153 -7.46 -4.95 -13.66
N LEU A 154 -8.07 -6.14 -13.77
CA LEU A 154 -7.60 -7.34 -13.08
C LEU A 154 -6.23 -7.81 -13.59
N GLY A 155 -5.97 -7.65 -14.89
CA GLY A 155 -4.68 -7.97 -15.49
C GLY A 155 -3.53 -7.16 -14.92
N ALA A 156 -3.72 -5.86 -14.66
CA ALA A 156 -2.70 -5.02 -14.04
C ALA A 156 -2.35 -5.49 -12.62
N VAL A 157 -3.36 -5.82 -11.80
CA VAL A 157 -3.14 -6.33 -10.44
C VAL A 157 -2.46 -7.70 -10.46
N ALA A 158 -2.88 -8.59 -11.35
CA ALA A 158 -2.25 -9.90 -11.54
C ALA A 158 -0.79 -9.78 -11.99
N GLY A 159 -0.48 -8.83 -12.87
CA GLY A 159 0.89 -8.55 -13.31
C GLY A 159 1.79 -8.17 -12.16
N VAL A 160 1.36 -7.22 -11.31
CA VAL A 160 2.13 -6.84 -10.11
C VAL A 160 2.32 -8.04 -9.18
N ALA A 161 1.27 -8.81 -8.92
CA ALA A 161 1.38 -10.00 -8.07
C ALA A 161 2.37 -11.04 -8.64
N LEU A 162 2.32 -11.30 -9.95
CA LEU A 162 3.24 -12.20 -10.63
C LEU A 162 4.68 -11.71 -10.56
N THR A 163 4.94 -10.41 -10.78
CA THR A 163 6.31 -9.86 -10.71
C THR A 163 6.93 -10.08 -9.33
N PHE A 164 6.19 -9.83 -8.25
CA PHE A 164 6.72 -9.99 -6.89
C PHE A 164 6.85 -11.47 -6.48
N ILE A 165 5.84 -12.30 -6.74
CA ILE A 165 5.86 -13.72 -6.38
C ILE A 165 6.90 -14.48 -7.23
N ALA A 166 6.88 -14.32 -8.55
CA ALA A 166 7.82 -14.99 -9.44
C ALA A 166 9.24 -14.44 -9.25
N GLY A 167 9.39 -13.14 -8.99
CA GLY A 167 10.68 -12.53 -8.67
C GLY A 167 11.29 -13.15 -7.41
N GLU A 168 10.52 -13.29 -6.34
CA GLU A 168 10.98 -13.95 -5.11
C GLU A 168 11.43 -15.39 -5.37
N MET A 169 10.63 -16.17 -6.11
CA MET A 169 10.97 -17.56 -6.46
C MET A 169 12.24 -17.65 -7.30
N LEU A 170 12.43 -16.72 -8.24
CA LEU A 170 13.61 -16.64 -9.08
C LEU A 170 14.87 -16.36 -8.24
N PHE A 171 14.84 -15.36 -7.36
CA PHE A 171 16.00 -15.03 -6.51
C PHE A 171 16.32 -16.12 -5.49
N LYS A 172 15.33 -16.90 -5.04
CA LYS A 172 15.55 -18.05 -4.17
C LYS A 172 16.12 -19.26 -4.89
N THR A 173 15.71 -19.54 -6.13
CA THR A 173 16.15 -20.73 -6.88
C THR A 173 17.47 -20.56 -7.61
N LEU A 174 17.79 -19.37 -8.13
CA LEU A 174 19.03 -19.12 -8.86
C LEU A 174 20.33 -19.48 -8.09
N PRO A 175 20.47 -19.15 -6.79
CA PRO A 175 21.67 -19.53 -6.02
C PRO A 175 21.78 -21.04 -5.82
N HIS A 176 20.65 -21.75 -5.63
CA HIS A 176 20.64 -23.21 -5.50
C HIS A 176 20.92 -23.91 -6.83
N CYS A 177 20.43 -23.37 -7.95
CA CYS A 177 20.81 -23.85 -9.27
C CYS A 177 22.29 -23.61 -9.53
N GLN A 178 22.86 -22.43 -9.25
CA GLN A 178 24.30 -22.21 -9.40
C GLN A 178 25.13 -23.13 -8.51
N ALA A 179 24.74 -23.33 -7.25
CA ALA A 179 25.41 -24.26 -6.35
C ALA A 179 25.30 -25.72 -6.85
N SER A 180 24.13 -26.14 -7.34
CA SER A 180 23.93 -27.46 -7.92
C SER A 180 24.75 -27.64 -9.19
N TRP A 181 24.76 -26.67 -10.11
CA TRP A 181 25.54 -26.69 -11.35
C TRP A 181 27.06 -26.70 -11.07
N SER A 182 27.51 -25.95 -10.05
CA SER A 182 28.90 -25.97 -9.59
C SER A 182 29.29 -27.29 -8.93
N LEU A 183 28.36 -27.98 -8.26
CA LEU A 183 28.59 -29.30 -7.65
C LEU A 183 28.47 -30.46 -8.64
N SER A 184 27.72 -30.28 -9.73
CA SER A 184 27.57 -31.29 -10.80
C SER A 184 28.62 -31.19 -11.92
N GLY A 185 29.63 -30.31 -11.79
CA GLY A 185 30.88 -30.37 -12.55
C GLY A 185 30.74 -30.34 -14.08
N CYS A 186 30.15 -29.26 -14.62
CA CYS A 186 30.44 -28.82 -15.98
C CYS A 186 31.56 -27.77 -15.94
#